data_AF-A0A813BQW9-F1
#
_entry.id   AF-A0A813BQW9-F1
#
_cell.length_a   1.000
_cell.length_b   1.000
_cell.length_c   1.000
_cell.angle_alpha   90.00
_cell.angle_beta   90.00
_cell.angle_gamma   90.00
#
_symmetry.space_group_name_H-M   'P 1'
#
loop_
_entity.id
_entity.type
_entity.pdbx_description
1 polymer ?
#
loop_
_entity_poly.entity_id
_entity_poly.type
_entity_poly.pdbx_seq_one_letter_code
_entity_poly.pdbx_strand_id
1 'polypeptide(L)'
;MGIKCFLMTLGKTTVEPVMTPMMNYVPEEEGDWWGTCMARWVQLKRHALGFSDFSYYFMMLPLVFSYSSSSVSRNTEGLQGFWRMLSYGTTLLIRLVNVHVLIGVLSTYGAMEAMLKLIIKLCFRGDRLPDLLFLQVGVFPKYLMIVTIFFTILVSAVFFVTYEVLLKKRVEGHAQYSLCVHWLKNLIGLALGSPVYFVMLGYAIWRAALMVLTQRSFEYHVAPKPKQAEPTQSSLAGGHDPKMA
;
A
#
# COMPACT_ATOMS: atom_id res chain seq x y z
N MET A 1 -4.32 -8.87 -5.70
CA MET A 1 -4.49 -9.34 -7.10
C MET A 1 -3.41 -10.33 -7.56
N GLY A 2 -2.10 -10.01 -7.47
CA GLY A 2 -1.04 -10.94 -7.93
C GLY A 2 -1.09 -12.33 -7.29
N ILE A 3 -1.46 -12.43 -6.01
CA ILE A 3 -1.54 -13.72 -5.30
C ILE A 3 -2.65 -14.66 -5.80
N LYS A 4 -3.74 -14.10 -6.35
CA LYS A 4 -4.83 -14.90 -6.94
C LYS A 4 -4.36 -15.57 -8.22
N CYS A 5 -3.70 -14.83 -9.11
CA CYS A 5 -3.10 -15.36 -10.33
C CYS A 5 -1.97 -16.36 -10.03
N PHE A 6 -1.16 -16.08 -8.99
CA PHE A 6 -0.14 -17.00 -8.50
C PHE A 6 -0.74 -18.34 -8.06
N LEU A 7 -1.82 -18.33 -7.27
CA LEU A 7 -2.52 -19.55 -6.82
C LEU A 7 -3.19 -20.29 -7.97
N MET A 8 -3.88 -19.57 -8.88
CA MET A 8 -4.57 -20.18 -10.03
C MET A 8 -3.61 -20.88 -11.01
N THR A 9 -2.34 -20.49 -11.01
CA THR A 9 -1.32 -21.05 -11.91
C THR A 9 -0.34 -21.99 -11.21
N LEU A 10 -0.66 -22.47 -10.00
CA LEU A 10 0.22 -23.33 -9.19
C LEU A 10 1.63 -22.74 -9.00
N GLY A 11 1.71 -21.41 -8.88
CA GLY A 11 2.96 -20.69 -8.73
C GLY A 11 3.80 -20.51 -10.00
N LYS A 12 3.28 -20.87 -11.18
CA LYS A 12 3.97 -20.65 -12.47
C LYS A 12 4.01 -19.17 -12.87
N THR A 13 2.98 -18.41 -12.52
CA THR A 13 2.95 -16.97 -12.80
C THR A 13 3.43 -16.21 -11.57
N THR A 14 4.63 -15.65 -11.66
CA THR A 14 5.19 -14.74 -10.66
C THR A 14 5.03 -13.31 -11.13
N VAL A 15 4.50 -12.44 -10.26
CA VAL A 15 4.48 -10.99 -10.51
C VAL A 15 5.77 -10.42 -9.95
N GLU A 16 6.64 -9.92 -10.82
CA GLU A 16 7.82 -9.18 -10.38
C GLU A 16 7.43 -7.74 -10.03
N PRO A 17 7.80 -7.25 -8.83
CA PRO A 17 7.54 -5.87 -8.47
C PRO A 17 8.44 -4.96 -9.30
N VAL A 18 7.90 -4.34 -10.34
CA VAL A 18 8.58 -3.25 -11.02
C VAL A 18 8.41 -2.00 -10.17
N MET A 19 9.51 -1.46 -9.63
CA MET A 19 9.49 -0.20 -8.87
C MET A 19 9.37 0.99 -9.83
N THR A 20 8.22 1.12 -10.48
CA THR A 20 7.84 2.38 -11.13
C THR A 20 7.13 3.27 -10.11
N PRO A 21 7.36 4.60 -10.13
CA PRO A 21 6.48 5.50 -9.39
C PRO A 21 5.04 5.23 -9.85
N MET A 22 4.21 4.82 -8.91
CA MET A 22 2.81 4.54 -9.18
C MET A 22 2.12 5.85 -9.55
N MET A 23 1.81 6.04 -10.84
CA MET A 23 0.83 7.02 -11.27
C MET A 23 -0.49 6.65 -10.62
N ASN A 24 -0.80 7.31 -9.51
CA ASN A 24 -1.99 7.03 -8.76
C ASN A 24 -3.16 7.73 -9.47
N TYR A 25 -3.86 7.00 -10.34
CA TYR A 25 -5.03 7.46 -11.10
C TYR A 25 -6.25 7.85 -10.25
N VAL A 26 -6.08 8.07 -8.94
CA VAL A 26 -7.10 8.74 -8.16
C VAL A 26 -7.24 10.14 -8.76
N PRO A 27 -8.41 10.52 -9.30
CA PRO A 27 -8.61 11.89 -9.73
C PRO A 27 -8.36 12.77 -8.52
N GLU A 28 -7.37 13.64 -8.61
CA GLU A 28 -7.41 14.84 -7.78
C GLU A 28 -8.67 15.56 -8.24
N GLU A 29 -9.65 15.66 -7.35
CA GLU A 29 -10.90 16.32 -7.69
C GLU A 29 -10.54 17.78 -7.94
N GLU A 30 -10.58 18.21 -9.20
CA GLU A 30 -10.07 19.53 -9.61
C GLU A 30 -10.73 20.63 -8.79
N GLY A 31 -9.93 21.31 -7.96
CA GLY A 31 -10.40 22.40 -7.11
C GLY A 31 -10.95 22.03 -5.73
N ASP A 32 -11.05 20.74 -5.37
CA ASP A 32 -11.47 20.31 -4.03
C ASP A 32 -10.40 19.46 -3.29
N TRP A 33 -9.76 20.09 -2.32
CA TRP A 33 -8.79 19.45 -1.44
C TRP A 33 -9.44 18.36 -0.57
N TRP A 34 -10.68 18.58 -0.14
CA TRP A 34 -11.41 17.62 0.69
C TRP A 34 -11.80 16.37 -0.10
N GLY A 35 -12.32 16.56 -1.31
CA GLY A 35 -12.55 15.51 -2.30
C GLY A 35 -11.32 14.65 -2.54
N THR A 36 -10.16 15.29 -2.72
CA THR A 36 -8.88 14.58 -2.86
C THR A 36 -8.54 13.75 -1.62
N CYS A 37 -8.65 14.32 -0.40
CA CYS A 37 -8.44 13.57 0.85
C CYS A 37 -9.38 12.37 0.98
N MET A 38 -10.66 12.54 0.63
CA MET A 38 -11.67 11.48 0.70
C MET A 38 -11.39 10.37 -0.32
N ALA A 39 -10.96 10.71 -1.54
CA ALA A 39 -10.59 9.74 -2.55
C ALA A 39 -9.37 8.89 -2.11
N ARG A 40 -8.36 9.52 -1.50
CA ARG A 40 -7.22 8.82 -0.89
C ARG A 40 -7.66 7.91 0.26
N TRP A 41 -8.61 8.35 1.09
CA TRP A 41 -9.19 7.53 2.15
C TRP A 41 -9.92 6.29 1.60
N VAL A 42 -10.71 6.44 0.54
CA VAL A 42 -11.36 5.31 -0.13
C VAL A 42 -10.31 4.33 -0.68
N GLN A 43 -9.22 4.83 -1.25
CA GLN A 43 -8.10 3.99 -1.69
C GLN A 43 -7.43 3.24 -0.52
N LEU A 44 -7.18 3.91 0.60
CA LEU A 44 -6.58 3.30 1.78
C LEU A 44 -7.46 2.16 2.32
N LYS A 45 -8.77 2.37 2.42
CA LYS A 45 -9.74 1.32 2.80
C LYS A 45 -9.69 0.13 1.86
N ARG A 46 -9.54 0.34 0.55
CA ARG A 46 -9.41 -0.76 -0.44
C ARG A 46 -8.11 -1.53 -0.26
N HIS A 47 -7.02 -0.82 0.01
CA HIS A 47 -5.74 -1.45 0.27
C HIS A 47 -5.80 -2.32 1.54
N ALA A 48 -6.43 -1.81 2.61
CA ALA A 48 -6.70 -2.58 3.82
C ALA A 48 -7.65 -3.77 3.58
N LEU A 49 -8.63 -3.66 2.67
CA LEU A 49 -9.44 -4.81 2.24
C LEU A 49 -8.65 -5.86 1.46
N GLY A 50 -7.42 -5.54 1.00
CA GLY A 50 -6.47 -6.51 0.49
C GLY A 50 -6.15 -7.64 1.47
N PHE A 51 -6.48 -7.49 2.76
CA PHE A 51 -6.48 -8.59 3.73
C PHE A 51 -7.40 -9.76 3.34
N SER A 52 -8.44 -9.54 2.54
CA SER A 52 -9.28 -10.64 2.01
C SER A 52 -8.50 -11.60 1.08
N ASP A 53 -7.35 -11.18 0.55
CA ASP A 53 -6.47 -12.08 -0.20
C ASP A 53 -5.85 -13.16 0.73
N PHE A 54 -5.73 -12.93 2.05
CA PHE A 54 -5.29 -13.97 3.02
C PHE A 54 -6.32 -15.09 3.17
N SER A 55 -7.57 -14.73 3.41
CA SER A 55 -8.64 -15.72 3.56
C SER A 55 -8.81 -16.54 2.29
N TYR A 56 -8.66 -15.90 1.12
CA TYR A 56 -8.65 -16.61 -0.15
C TYR A 56 -7.48 -17.61 -0.25
N TYR A 57 -6.27 -17.20 0.13
CA TYR A 57 -5.09 -18.08 0.11
C TYR A 57 -5.30 -19.31 0.99
N PHE A 58 -5.71 -19.13 2.25
CA PHE A 58 -5.93 -20.24 3.18
C PHE A 58 -7.09 -21.15 2.79
N MET A 59 -8.15 -20.60 2.19
CA MET A 59 -9.28 -21.38 1.69
C MET A 59 -8.92 -22.22 0.45
N MET A 60 -8.09 -21.70 -0.45
CA MET A 60 -7.71 -22.41 -1.68
C MET A 60 -6.61 -23.45 -1.46
N LEU A 61 -5.72 -23.25 -0.50
CA LEU A 61 -4.60 -24.14 -0.20
C LEU A 61 -5.01 -25.62 -0.03
N PRO A 62 -6.02 -26.00 0.77
CA PRO A 62 -6.45 -27.40 0.89
C PRO A 62 -7.04 -27.96 -0.41
N LEU A 63 -7.73 -27.14 -1.21
CA LEU A 63 -8.30 -27.55 -2.50
C LEU A 63 -7.20 -27.84 -3.53
N VAL A 64 -6.19 -26.97 -3.59
CA VAL A 64 -5.03 -27.16 -4.47
C VAL A 64 -4.21 -28.38 -4.05
N PHE A 65 -4.06 -28.61 -2.74
CA PHE A 65 -3.42 -29.81 -2.21
C PHE A 65 -4.19 -31.08 -2.58
N SER A 66 -5.51 -31.09 -2.38
CA SER A 66 -6.38 -32.21 -2.72
C SER A 66 -6.33 -32.54 -4.22
N TYR A 67 -6.37 -31.52 -5.08
CA TYR A 67 -6.19 -31.68 -6.53
C TYR A 67 -4.82 -32.26 -6.89
N SER A 68 -3.75 -31.72 -6.29
CA SER A 68 -2.38 -32.18 -6.56
C SER A 68 -2.14 -33.62 -6.07
N SER A 69 -2.80 -34.01 -4.99
CA SER A 69 -2.70 -35.34 -4.35
C SER A 69 -3.59 -36.42 -5.00
N SER A 70 -4.75 -36.05 -5.53
CA SER A 70 -5.74 -36.99 -6.10
C SER A 70 -5.44 -37.46 -7.53
N SER A 71 -4.44 -36.87 -8.21
CA SER A 71 -4.09 -37.28 -9.57
C SER A 71 -3.22 -38.55 -9.55
N VAL A 72 -3.90 -39.71 -9.64
CA VAL A 72 -3.42 -41.10 -9.41
C VAL A 72 -2.28 -41.57 -10.34
N SER A 73 -1.87 -40.80 -11.35
CA SER A 73 -0.84 -41.22 -12.29
C SER A 73 0.19 -40.10 -12.53
N ARG A 74 1.41 -40.29 -12.04
CA ARG A 74 2.61 -39.49 -12.38
C ARG A 74 2.67 -38.01 -11.93
N ASN A 75 2.06 -37.63 -10.81
CA ASN A 75 2.00 -36.22 -10.39
C ASN A 75 3.10 -35.73 -9.41
N THR A 76 4.33 -36.26 -9.50
CA THR A 76 5.47 -35.74 -8.71
C THR A 76 5.72 -34.26 -9.01
N GLU A 77 5.57 -33.84 -10.26
CA GLU A 77 5.70 -32.44 -10.69
C GLU A 77 4.60 -31.54 -10.09
N GLY A 78 3.35 -32.02 -10.01
CA GLY A 78 2.25 -31.27 -9.40
C GLY A 78 2.44 -31.07 -7.90
N LEU A 79 2.92 -32.10 -7.20
CA LEU A 79 3.22 -32.02 -5.78
C LEU A 79 4.44 -31.11 -5.50
N GLN A 80 5.50 -31.20 -6.32
CA GLN A 80 6.63 -30.28 -6.25
C GLN A 80 6.22 -28.83 -6.54
N GLY A 81 5.34 -28.63 -7.53
CA GLY A 81 4.73 -27.33 -7.83
C GLY A 81 3.96 -26.78 -6.64
N PHE A 82 3.15 -27.61 -5.98
CA PHE A 82 2.44 -27.23 -4.75
C PHE A 82 3.41 -26.78 -3.64
N TRP A 83 4.47 -27.54 -3.35
CA TRP A 83 5.44 -27.17 -2.30
C TRP A 83 6.23 -25.90 -2.64
N ARG A 84 6.55 -25.68 -3.90
CA ARG A 84 7.17 -24.43 -4.38
C ARG A 84 6.21 -23.24 -4.25
N MET A 85 4.96 -23.44 -4.66
CA MET A 85 3.90 -22.44 -4.49
C MET A 85 3.68 -22.11 -3.01
N LEU A 86 3.65 -23.13 -2.15
CA LEU A 86 3.43 -22.98 -0.71
C LEU A 86 4.58 -22.22 -0.03
N SER A 87 5.83 -22.57 -0.32
CA SER A 87 7.00 -21.90 0.29
C SER A 87 7.12 -20.43 -0.14
N TYR A 88 6.98 -20.18 -1.45
CA TYR A 88 7.03 -18.81 -1.98
C TYR A 88 5.81 -17.99 -1.56
N GLY A 89 4.61 -18.58 -1.63
CA GLY A 89 3.35 -17.98 -1.17
C GLY A 89 3.41 -17.61 0.31
N THR A 90 3.89 -18.50 1.17
CA THR A 90 4.07 -18.23 2.61
C THR A 90 5.04 -17.07 2.84
N THR A 91 6.13 -16.98 2.06
CA THR A 91 7.08 -15.87 2.15
C THR A 91 6.41 -14.54 1.79
N LEU A 92 5.56 -14.52 0.76
CA LEU A 92 4.76 -13.34 0.39
C LEU A 92 3.76 -12.97 1.50
N LEU A 93 3.10 -13.95 2.11
CA LEU A 93 2.18 -13.72 3.23
C LEU A 93 2.90 -13.12 4.43
N ILE A 94 4.06 -13.66 4.81
CA ILE A 94 4.88 -13.14 5.92
C ILE A 94 5.26 -11.69 5.64
N ARG A 95 5.70 -11.37 4.42
CA ARG A 95 6.01 -9.98 4.02
C ARG A 95 4.79 -9.09 4.14
N LEU A 96 3.62 -9.56 3.69
CA LEU A 96 2.40 -8.77 3.72
C LEU A 96 1.93 -8.52 5.17
N VAL A 97 1.99 -9.52 6.04
CA VAL A 97 1.71 -9.39 7.49
C VAL A 97 2.69 -8.43 8.14
N ASN A 98 4.00 -8.59 7.91
CA ASN A 98 5.02 -7.75 8.52
C ASN A 98 4.87 -6.27 8.10
N VAL A 99 4.54 -6.00 6.83
CA VAL A 99 4.38 -4.62 6.36
C VAL A 99 3.05 -4.01 6.79
N HIS A 100 1.95 -4.77 6.80
CA HIS A 100 0.62 -4.20 7.07
C HIS A 100 0.20 -4.33 8.53
N VAL A 101 0.28 -5.55 9.08
CA VAL A 101 -0.14 -5.82 10.46
C VAL A 101 0.86 -5.24 11.43
N LEU A 102 2.15 -5.57 11.30
CA LEU A 102 3.12 -5.20 12.32
C LEU A 102 3.36 -3.68 12.32
N ILE A 103 3.55 -3.04 11.17
CA ILE A 103 3.67 -1.57 11.09
C ILE A 103 2.35 -0.88 11.50
N GLY A 104 1.21 -1.37 11.02
CA GLY A 104 -0.11 -0.82 11.37
C GLY A 104 -0.37 -0.89 12.88
N VAL A 105 -0.15 -2.04 13.49
CA VAL A 105 -0.32 -2.25 14.94
C VAL A 105 0.67 -1.39 15.71
N LEU A 106 1.98 -1.45 15.42
CA LEU A 106 2.97 -0.63 16.13
C LEU A 106 2.68 0.88 16.04
N SER A 107 2.25 1.37 14.87
CA SER A 107 1.90 2.78 14.70
C SER A 107 0.66 3.18 15.50
N THR A 108 -0.38 2.35 15.53
CA THR A 108 -1.58 2.61 16.36
C THR A 108 -1.28 2.57 17.85
N TYR A 109 -0.52 1.57 18.31
CA TYR A 109 -0.10 1.49 19.71
C TYR A 109 0.77 2.68 20.13
N GLY A 110 1.72 3.10 19.29
CA GLY A 110 2.54 4.28 19.54
C GLY A 110 1.70 5.57 19.61
N ALA A 111 0.70 5.73 18.73
CA ALA A 111 -0.21 6.87 18.77
C ALA A 111 -1.08 6.87 20.04
N MET A 112 -1.60 5.71 20.44
CA MET A 112 -2.37 5.55 21.69
C MET A 112 -1.51 5.85 22.92
N GLU A 113 -0.25 5.39 22.94
CA GLU A 113 0.70 5.68 24.02
C GLU A 113 1.00 7.18 24.12
N ALA A 114 1.24 7.85 22.98
CA ALA A 114 1.48 9.30 22.94
C ALA A 114 0.26 10.10 23.44
N MET A 115 -0.94 9.70 23.02
CA MET A 115 -2.19 10.30 23.47
C MET A 115 -2.39 10.09 24.98
N LEU A 116 -2.14 8.89 25.49
CA LEU A 116 -2.23 8.60 26.93
C LEU A 116 -1.23 9.43 27.74
N LYS A 117 0.02 9.56 27.28
CA LYS A 117 1.02 10.43 27.91
C LYS A 117 0.58 11.89 27.93
N LEU A 118 -0.02 12.37 26.85
CA LEU A 118 -0.55 13.73 26.78
C LEU A 118 -1.67 13.94 27.79
N ILE A 119 -2.65 13.02 27.84
CA ILE A 119 -3.76 13.06 28.81
C ILE A 119 -3.23 13.07 30.24
N ILE A 120 -2.29 12.18 30.58
CA ILE A 120 -1.71 12.11 31.92
C ILE A 120 -1.00 13.42 32.28
N LYS A 121 -0.23 14.01 31.37
CA LYS A 121 0.42 15.32 31.60
C LYS A 121 -0.57 16.47 31.78
N LEU A 122 -1.70 16.43 31.09
CA LEU A 122 -2.74 17.46 31.18
C LEU A 122 -3.57 17.30 32.47
N CYS A 123 -3.88 16.08 32.88
CA CYS A 123 -4.74 15.78 34.03
C CYS A 123 -3.97 15.74 35.37
N PHE A 124 -2.73 15.25 35.38
CA PHE A 124 -1.91 15.10 36.59
C PHE A 124 -0.78 16.12 36.58
N ARG A 125 -1.11 17.39 36.88
CA ARG A 125 -0.13 18.41 37.21
C ARG A 125 0.33 18.21 38.66
N GLY A 126 1.44 17.50 38.90
CA GLY A 126 2.12 17.64 40.20
C GLY A 126 2.95 16.47 40.72
N ASP A 127 2.65 15.22 40.35
CA ASP A 127 3.33 14.08 40.97
C ASP A 127 4.48 13.55 40.11
N ARG A 128 5.66 13.35 40.72
CA ARG A 128 6.91 12.89 40.08
C ARG A 128 6.89 11.42 39.61
N LEU A 129 5.76 10.71 39.79
CA LEU A 129 5.64 9.28 39.52
C LEU A 129 5.51 8.87 38.04
N PRO A 130 4.81 9.61 37.16
CA PRO A 130 4.58 9.17 35.78
C PRO A 130 5.86 9.10 34.95
N ASP A 131 6.78 10.05 35.14
CA ASP A 131 8.00 10.15 34.32
C ASP A 131 8.94 8.94 34.50
N LEU A 132 8.98 8.35 35.70
CA LEU A 132 9.82 7.17 35.98
C LEU A 132 9.26 5.90 35.30
N LEU A 133 7.93 5.73 35.30
CA LEU A 133 7.23 4.64 34.61
C LEU A 133 7.42 4.74 33.09
N PHE A 134 7.38 5.95 32.53
CA PHE A 134 7.56 6.14 31.09
C PHE A 134 9.02 6.02 30.64
N LEU A 135 10.00 6.21 31.53
CA LEU A 135 11.42 6.08 31.19
C LEU A 135 11.80 4.65 30.81
N GLN A 136 11.26 3.64 31.52
CA GLN A 136 11.54 2.23 31.24
C GLN A 136 10.79 1.71 30.01
N VAL A 137 9.55 2.16 29.80
CA VAL A 137 8.72 1.72 28.65
C VAL A 137 9.12 2.45 27.35
N GLY A 138 9.65 3.66 27.45
CA GLY A 138 9.91 4.54 26.30
C GLY A 138 11.14 4.18 25.45
N VAL A 139 11.99 3.25 25.88
CA VAL A 139 13.25 2.93 25.19
C VAL A 139 12.98 2.28 23.82
N PHE A 140 12.12 1.26 23.78
CA PHE A 140 11.83 0.51 22.56
C PHE A 140 11.09 1.34 21.48
N PRO A 141 10.00 2.08 21.80
CA PRO A 141 9.36 2.97 20.83
C PRO A 141 10.29 4.07 20.30
N LYS A 142 11.19 4.60 21.15
CA LYS A 142 12.16 5.62 20.75
C LYS A 142 13.13 5.10 19.68
N TYR A 143 13.68 3.90 19.85
CA TYR A 143 14.55 3.29 18.84
C TYR A 143 13.80 2.97 17.55
N LEU A 144 12.58 2.44 17.64
CA LEU A 144 11.74 2.21 16.46
C LEU A 144 11.48 3.49 15.68
N MET A 145 11.21 4.60 16.37
CA MET A 145 11.00 5.90 15.74
C MET A 145 12.25 6.40 15.02
N ILE A 146 13.43 6.30 15.65
CA ILE A 146 14.72 6.70 15.04
C ILE A 146 14.98 5.90 13.76
N VAL A 147 14.83 4.58 13.83
CA VAL A 147 15.03 3.69 12.68
C VAL A 147 14.04 4.02 11.56
N THR A 148 12.77 4.26 11.91
CA THR A 148 11.72 4.61 10.93
C THR A 148 12.03 5.93 10.23
N ILE A 149 12.46 6.96 10.97
CA ILE A 149 12.87 8.25 10.39
C ILE A 149 14.03 8.06 9.43
N PHE A 150 15.06 7.32 9.83
CA PHE A 150 16.23 7.04 9.00
C PHE A 150 15.85 6.34 7.68
N PHE A 151 15.07 5.27 7.73
CA PHE A 151 14.61 4.57 6.54
C PHE A 151 13.68 5.41 5.67
N THR A 152 12.84 6.26 6.28
CA THR A 152 11.95 7.18 5.52
C THR A 152 12.77 8.20 4.73
N ILE A 153 13.82 8.77 5.33
CA ILE A 153 14.75 9.67 4.64
C ILE A 153 15.44 8.93 3.49
N LEU A 154 15.93 7.72 3.74
CA LEU A 154 16.59 6.90 2.72
C LEU A 154 15.66 6.59 1.54
N VAL A 155 14.44 6.14 1.80
CA VAL A 155 13.44 5.83 0.76
C VAL A 155 13.03 7.11 0.01
N SER A 156 12.85 8.23 0.71
CA SER A 156 12.55 9.52 0.09
C SER A 156 13.69 9.97 -0.83
N ALA A 157 14.95 9.79 -0.43
CA ALA A 157 16.10 10.08 -1.27
C ALA A 157 16.15 9.19 -2.53
N VAL A 158 15.93 7.87 -2.38
CA VAL A 158 15.87 6.93 -3.51
C VAL A 158 14.73 7.29 -4.47
N PHE A 159 13.54 7.62 -3.93
CA PHE A 159 12.40 8.05 -4.72
C PHE A 159 12.71 9.34 -5.48
N PHE A 160 13.31 10.32 -4.81
CA PHE A 160 13.69 11.59 -5.42
C PHE A 160 14.69 11.40 -6.56
N VAL A 161 15.73 10.59 -6.36
CA VAL A 161 16.70 10.25 -7.41
C VAL A 161 16.00 9.57 -8.58
N THR A 162 15.17 8.57 -8.30
CA THR A 162 14.44 7.83 -9.34
C THR A 162 13.52 8.77 -10.14
N TYR A 163 12.76 9.62 -9.46
CA TYR A 163 11.82 10.53 -10.09
C TYR A 163 12.54 11.63 -10.89
N GLU A 164 13.43 12.40 -10.27
CA GLU A 164 14.10 13.54 -10.92
C GLU A 164 15.09 13.11 -12.01
N VAL A 165 15.86 12.04 -11.78
CA VAL A 165 16.93 11.62 -12.71
C VAL A 165 16.38 10.76 -13.86
N LEU A 166 15.46 9.82 -13.56
CA LEU A 166 15.05 8.81 -14.55
C LEU A 166 13.71 9.13 -15.22
N LEU A 167 12.73 9.66 -14.48
CA LEU A 167 11.35 9.78 -14.98
C LEU A 167 10.95 11.20 -15.40
N LYS A 168 11.34 12.22 -14.63
CA LYS A 168 10.85 13.59 -14.82
C LYS A 168 11.15 14.14 -16.21
N LYS A 169 12.36 13.88 -16.72
CA LYS A 169 12.76 14.24 -18.09
C LYS A 169 11.92 13.56 -19.18
N ARG A 170 11.34 12.40 -18.89
CA ARG A 170 10.52 11.62 -19.84
C ARG A 170 9.03 11.94 -19.76
N VAL A 171 8.53 12.34 -18.59
CA VAL A 171 7.09 12.46 -18.33
C VAL A 171 6.60 13.91 -18.32
N GLU A 172 7.35 14.85 -17.74
CA GLU A 172 6.83 16.18 -17.41
C GLU A 172 7.57 17.35 -18.10
N GLY A 173 8.69 17.08 -18.78
CA GLY A 173 9.50 18.13 -19.43
C GLY A 173 10.40 18.91 -18.44
N HIS A 174 10.79 20.13 -18.79
CA HIS A 174 11.71 20.96 -17.98
C HIS A 174 10.97 21.65 -16.82
N ALA A 175 11.39 21.36 -15.58
CA ALA A 175 10.90 22.05 -14.39
C ALA A 175 11.94 23.03 -13.83
N GLN A 176 11.51 24.26 -13.53
CA GLN A 176 12.35 25.39 -13.10
C GLN A 176 12.57 25.49 -11.58
N TYR A 177 12.30 24.44 -10.80
CA TYR A 177 12.48 24.46 -9.35
C TYR A 177 13.86 23.95 -8.93
N SER A 178 14.46 24.57 -7.92
CA SER A 178 15.71 24.08 -7.33
C SER A 178 15.48 22.73 -6.64
N LEU A 179 16.32 21.74 -6.98
CA LEU A 179 16.21 20.36 -6.50
C LEU A 179 16.13 20.27 -4.97
N CYS A 180 16.90 21.10 -4.27
CA CYS A 180 16.94 21.11 -2.80
C CYS A 180 15.62 21.60 -2.18
N VAL A 181 15.00 22.64 -2.74
CA VAL A 181 13.72 23.16 -2.23
C VAL A 181 12.60 22.16 -2.48
N HIS A 182 12.59 21.48 -3.63
CA HIS A 182 11.60 20.44 -3.91
C HIS A 182 11.74 19.25 -2.94
N TRP A 183 12.98 18.80 -2.70
CA TRP A 183 13.25 17.72 -1.75
C TRP A 183 12.85 18.09 -0.31
N LEU A 184 13.21 19.29 0.15
CA LEU A 184 12.87 19.75 1.50
C LEU A 184 11.35 19.88 1.69
N LYS A 185 10.63 20.41 0.68
CA LYS A 185 9.16 20.49 0.70
C LYS A 185 8.54 19.09 0.84
N ASN A 186 9.04 18.11 0.10
CA ASN A 186 8.57 16.72 0.20
C ASN A 186 8.90 16.10 1.56
N LEU A 187 10.07 16.39 2.13
CA LEU A 187 10.46 15.91 3.46
C LEU A 187 9.54 16.47 4.55
N ILE A 188 9.22 17.76 4.51
CA ILE A 188 8.28 18.39 5.45
C ILE A 188 6.88 17.81 5.28
N GLY A 189 6.43 17.63 4.04
CA GLY A 189 5.14 16.99 3.74
C GLY A 189 5.05 15.57 4.29
N LEU A 190 6.12 14.77 4.13
CA LEU A 190 6.21 13.43 4.72
C LEU A 190 6.23 13.48 6.25
N ALA A 191 6.99 14.38 6.87
CA ALA A 191 7.08 14.47 8.33
C ALA A 191 5.74 14.81 8.98
N LEU A 192 4.96 15.71 8.38
CA LEU A 192 3.65 16.12 8.89
C LEU A 192 2.53 15.14 8.49
N GLY A 193 2.58 14.60 7.27
CA GLY A 193 1.54 13.71 6.73
C GLY A 193 1.65 12.27 7.21
N SER A 194 2.87 11.76 7.47
CA SER A 194 3.08 10.35 7.82
C SER A 194 2.38 9.91 9.11
N PRO A 195 2.43 10.68 10.23
CA PRO A 195 1.75 10.27 11.45
C PRO A 195 0.24 10.08 11.25
N VAL A 196 -0.40 11.03 10.57
CA VAL A 196 -1.83 10.97 10.24
C VAL A 196 -2.12 9.80 9.31
N TYR A 197 -1.30 9.61 8.27
CA TYR A 197 -1.43 8.50 7.34
C TYR A 197 -1.35 7.14 8.03
N PHE A 198 -0.37 6.92 8.91
CA PHE A 198 -0.20 5.64 9.60
C PHE A 198 -1.32 5.35 10.60
N VAL A 199 -1.83 6.36 11.31
CA VAL A 199 -3.01 6.21 12.18
C VAL A 199 -4.24 5.84 11.35
N MET A 200 -4.48 6.54 10.26
CA MET A 200 -5.58 6.27 9.33
C MET A 200 -5.46 4.89 8.69
N LEU A 201 -4.24 4.46 8.35
CA LEU A 201 -3.95 3.11 7.83
C LEU A 201 -4.26 2.05 8.89
N GLY A 202 -3.80 2.26 10.13
CA GLY A 202 -4.07 1.36 11.24
C GLY A 202 -5.57 1.21 11.49
N TYR A 203 -6.31 2.32 11.55
CA TYR A 203 -7.77 2.29 11.65
C TYR A 203 -8.41 1.53 10.48
N ALA A 204 -7.96 1.77 9.25
CA ALA A 204 -8.50 1.08 8.07
C ALA A 204 -8.28 -0.45 8.15
N ILE A 205 -7.13 -0.89 8.68
CA ILE A 205 -6.82 -2.31 8.90
C ILE A 205 -7.72 -2.91 9.97
N TRP A 206 -7.86 -2.26 11.13
CA TRP A 206 -8.77 -2.70 12.20
C TRP A 206 -10.21 -2.81 11.70
N ARG A 207 -10.67 -1.80 10.96
CA ARG A 207 -11.99 -1.82 10.31
C ARG A 207 -12.12 -2.97 9.33
N ALA A 208 -11.11 -3.22 8.49
CA ALA A 208 -11.13 -4.34 7.54
C ALA A 208 -11.20 -5.69 8.26
N ALA A 209 -10.43 -5.88 9.34
CA ALA A 209 -10.47 -7.09 10.15
C ALA A 209 -11.87 -7.34 10.75
N LEU A 210 -12.49 -6.30 11.32
CA LEU A 210 -13.86 -6.38 11.84
C LEU A 210 -14.88 -6.70 10.74
N MET A 211 -14.75 -6.09 9.57
CA MET A 211 -15.64 -6.37 8.44
C MET A 211 -15.49 -7.82 7.94
N VAL A 212 -14.27 -8.37 7.89
CA VAL A 212 -14.05 -9.79 7.55
C VAL A 212 -14.71 -10.74 8.54
N LEU A 213 -14.80 -10.36 9.82
CA LEU A 213 -15.45 -11.19 10.84
C LEU A 213 -16.99 -11.08 10.82
N THR A 214 -17.54 -9.94 10.41
CA THR A 214 -18.97 -9.63 10.59
C THR A 214 -19.78 -9.59 9.30
N GLN A 215 -19.15 -9.31 8.16
CA GLN A 215 -19.83 -9.11 6.87
C GLN A 215 -19.57 -10.27 5.92
N ARG A 216 -20.62 -10.68 5.19
CA ARG A 216 -20.54 -11.75 4.17
C ARG A 216 -20.21 -11.23 2.77
N SER A 217 -20.41 -9.94 2.51
CA SER A 217 -20.14 -9.30 1.23
C SER A 217 -19.46 -7.94 1.44
N PHE A 218 -18.62 -7.56 0.48
CA PHE A 218 -17.91 -6.29 0.50
C PHE A 218 -18.31 -5.45 -0.72
N GLU A 219 -18.70 -4.21 -0.48
CA GLU A 219 -18.91 -3.26 -1.56
C GLU A 219 -17.53 -2.75 -2.04
N TYR A 220 -17.16 -3.12 -3.26
CA TYR A 220 -15.87 -2.77 -3.83
C TYR A 220 -15.99 -1.52 -4.71
N HIS A 221 -15.63 -0.36 -4.17
CA HIS A 221 -15.60 0.88 -4.95
C HIS A 221 -14.41 0.87 -5.92
N VAL A 222 -14.68 0.77 -7.22
CA VAL A 222 -13.63 0.87 -8.25
C VAL A 222 -13.23 2.34 -8.39
N ALA A 223 -11.93 2.61 -8.55
CA ALA A 223 -11.50 3.98 -8.81
C ALA A 223 -12.06 4.39 -10.19
N PRO A 224 -12.70 5.55 -10.30
CA PRO A 224 -13.17 6.02 -11.60
C PRO A 224 -11.98 6.10 -12.56
N LYS A 225 -12.13 5.51 -13.75
CA LYS A 225 -11.13 5.67 -14.81
C LYS A 225 -11.16 7.12 -15.29
N PRO A 226 -10.02 7.69 -15.70
CA PRO A 226 -10.01 9.01 -16.32
C PRO A 226 -10.99 8.99 -17.50
N LYS A 227 -11.84 10.03 -17.60
CA LYS A 227 -12.68 10.23 -18.77
C LYS A 227 -11.71 10.39 -19.95
N GLN A 228 -11.82 9.52 -20.96
CA GLN A 228 -11.07 9.72 -22.19
C GLN A 228 -11.44 11.11 -22.71
N ALA A 229 -10.45 11.97 -22.94
CA ALA A 229 -10.68 13.19 -23.68
C ALA A 229 -11.37 12.78 -24.99
N GLU A 230 -12.54 13.36 -25.27
CA GLU A 230 -13.23 13.12 -26.52
C GLU A 230 -12.23 13.35 -27.65
N PRO A 231 -12.10 12.42 -28.62
CA PRO A 231 -11.20 12.61 -29.73
C PRO A 231 -11.63 13.91 -30.42
N THR A 232 -10.74 14.90 -30.38
CA THR A 232 -10.89 16.14 -31.13
C THR A 232 -11.18 15.73 -32.57
N GLN A 233 -12.30 16.17 -33.14
CA GLN A 233 -12.78 15.84 -34.48
C GLN A 233 -11.85 16.31 -35.63
N SER A 234 -10.57 16.54 -35.37
CA SER A 234 -9.57 16.93 -36.36
C SER A 234 -8.85 15.75 -37.03
N SER A 235 -9.07 14.50 -36.59
CA SER A 235 -8.42 13.31 -37.17
C SER A 235 -9.26 12.54 -38.22
N LEU A 236 -10.43 13.03 -38.62
CA LEU A 236 -11.28 12.42 -39.65
C LEU A 236 -11.24 13.12 -41.02
N ALA A 237 -10.37 14.11 -41.22
CA ALA A 237 -10.24 14.85 -42.49
C ALA A 237 -9.08 14.37 -43.38
N GLY A 238 -8.66 13.11 -43.27
CA GLY A 238 -7.53 12.58 -44.04
C GLY A 238 -7.74 11.14 -44.49
N GLY A 239 -8.29 10.97 -45.69
CA GLY A 239 -8.09 9.76 -46.48
C GLY A 239 -9.34 8.96 -46.82
N HIS A 240 -10.05 9.37 -47.87
CA HIS A 240 -10.47 8.42 -48.90
C HIS A 240 -10.80 9.18 -50.20
N ASP A 241 -9.83 9.23 -51.11
CA ASP A 241 -10.08 9.52 -52.53
C ASP A 241 -10.42 8.19 -53.21
N PRO A 242 -11.65 7.98 -53.73
CA PRO A 242 -12.00 6.78 -54.47
C PRO A 242 -12.00 7.13 -55.97
N LYS A 243 -10.83 7.21 -56.60
CA LYS A 243 -10.71 7.21 -58.06
C LYS A 243 -9.42 6.53 -58.48
N MET A 244 -9.50 5.25 -58.79
CA MET A 244 -8.99 4.71 -60.06
C MET A 244 -9.56 3.31 -60.27
N ALA A 245 -10.37 3.23 -61.32
CA ALA A 245 -10.75 2.00 -62.00
C ALA A 245 -9.57 1.48 -62.83
#